data_AF-A0A944W3N9-F1
#
_entry.id   AF-A0A944W3N9-F1
#
_cell.length_a   1.000
_cell.length_b   1.000
_cell.length_c   1.000
_cell.angle_alpha   90.00
_cell.angle_beta   90.00
_cell.angle_gamma   90.00
#
_symmetry.space_group_name_H-M   'P 1'
#
loop_
_entity.id
_entity.type
_entity.pdbx_description
1 polymer ?
#
loop_
_entity_poly.entity_id
_entity_poly.type
_entity_poly.pdbx_seq_one_letter_code
_entity_poly.pdbx_strand_id
1 'polypeptide(L)'
;MDQVNDVDGVVVECGVSTGASMTLFATLNANRDAPRDIWGFDSFEGLPAPDGEDLTGSAAAGRRGMFKATTGDVWNRLRIAGMGDDSTKDRITLVQGLLSDTLPSFKGQIALLHCDVDLLTFSPNLVPA
;
A
#
# COMPACT_ATOMS: atom_id res chain seq x y z
N MET A 1 4.27 8.06 -14.65
CA MET A 1 5.15 6.92 -14.33
C MET A 1 6.25 6.80 -15.40
N ASP A 2 6.68 7.93 -15.96
CA ASP A 2 7.32 7.91 -17.27
C ASP A 2 8.82 7.59 -17.15
N GLN A 3 9.41 7.94 -16.00
CA GLN A 3 10.78 7.58 -15.64
C GLN A 3 11.02 6.07 -15.54
N VAL A 4 9.95 5.27 -15.43
CA VAL A 4 10.02 3.80 -15.34
C VAL A 4 9.34 3.15 -16.55
N ASN A 5 9.20 3.84 -17.68
CA ASN A 5 8.59 3.28 -18.88
C ASN A 5 9.36 2.07 -19.42
N ASP A 6 10.69 2.17 -19.47
CA ASP A 6 11.56 1.12 -20.01
C ASP A 6 12.10 0.15 -18.93
N VAL A 7 11.52 0.20 -17.73
CA VAL A 7 11.89 -0.69 -16.61
C VAL A 7 10.87 -1.82 -16.53
N ASP A 8 11.32 -3.07 -16.57
CA ASP A 8 10.42 -4.22 -16.41
C ASP A 8 9.92 -4.36 -14.97
N GLY A 9 8.66 -4.79 -14.82
CA GLY A 9 8.09 -5.12 -13.52
C GLY A 9 6.76 -4.45 -13.19
N VAL A 10 6.30 -4.70 -11.97
CA VAL A 10 5.02 -4.24 -11.43
C VAL A 10 5.18 -2.94 -10.62
N VAL A 11 4.06 -2.33 -10.26
CA VAL A 11 3.99 -1.30 -9.22
C VAL A 11 3.72 -1.99 -7.88
N VAL A 12 4.47 -1.65 -6.85
CA VAL A 12 4.25 -2.12 -5.48
C VAL A 12 4.00 -0.91 -4.58
N GLU A 13 2.96 -1.00 -3.76
CA GLU A 13 2.65 -0.06 -2.69
C GLU A 13 2.67 -0.80 -1.34
N CYS A 14 3.43 -0.27 -0.39
CA CYS A 14 3.43 -0.70 1.01
C CYS A 14 2.80 0.40 1.85
N GLY A 15 1.70 0.11 2.55
CA GLY A 15 0.86 1.11 3.21
C GLY A 15 -0.16 1.69 2.23
N VAL A 16 -1.31 1.02 2.11
CA VAL A 16 -2.40 1.35 1.18
C VAL A 16 -3.48 2.20 1.86
N SER A 17 -3.81 1.89 3.12
CA SER A 17 -4.94 2.48 3.86
C SER A 17 -6.22 2.54 3.01
N THR A 18 -6.79 3.72 2.84
CA THR A 18 -8.00 3.97 2.05
C THR A 18 -7.77 4.01 0.53
N GLY A 19 -6.57 3.69 0.04
CA GLY A 19 -6.25 3.55 -1.37
C GLY A 19 -6.09 4.85 -2.14
N ALA A 20 -5.66 5.94 -1.50
CA ALA A 20 -5.48 7.23 -2.17
C ALA A 20 -4.40 7.16 -3.27
N SER A 21 -3.20 6.73 -2.90
CA SER A 21 -2.07 6.56 -3.82
C SER A 21 -2.29 5.39 -4.77
N MET A 22 -2.87 4.27 -4.32
CA MET A 22 -3.39 3.20 -5.19
C MET A 22 -4.27 3.73 -6.35
N THR A 23 -5.19 4.65 -6.05
CA THR A 23 -6.09 5.23 -7.07
C THR A 23 -5.32 6.09 -8.07
N LEU A 24 -4.31 6.84 -7.61
CA LEU A 24 -3.40 7.57 -8.49
C LEU A 24 -2.64 6.61 -9.41
N PHE A 25 -2.12 5.50 -8.88
CA PHE A 25 -1.43 4.50 -9.67
C PHE A 25 -2.34 3.85 -10.70
N ALA A 26 -3.55 3.42 -10.31
CA ALA A 26 -4.54 2.88 -11.23
C ALA A 26 -4.86 3.85 -12.39
N THR A 27 -5.06 5.13 -12.05
CA THR A 27 -5.38 6.18 -13.03
C THR A 27 -4.23 6.43 -14.01
N LEU A 28 -2.98 6.51 -13.50
CA LEU A 28 -1.81 6.64 -14.35
C LEU A 28 -1.59 5.40 -15.22
N ASN A 29 -1.92 4.23 -14.68
CA ASN A 29 -1.73 2.94 -15.34
C ASN A 29 -2.74 2.71 -16.48
N ALA A 30 -3.98 3.16 -16.30
CA ALA A 30 -5.04 3.10 -17.32
C ALA A 30 -4.71 3.91 -18.59
N ASN A 31 -3.85 4.93 -18.48
CA ASN A 31 -3.43 5.78 -19.61
C ASN A 31 -2.16 5.27 -20.31
N ARG A 32 -1.68 4.05 -20.01
CA ARG A 32 -0.46 3.47 -20.59
C ARG A 32 -0.81 2.55 -21.76
N ASP A 33 0.05 2.53 -22.77
CA ASP A 33 0.01 1.54 -23.85
C ASP A 33 0.19 0.10 -23.32
N ALA A 34 1.03 -0.03 -22.28
CA ALA A 34 1.25 -1.27 -21.54
C ALA A 34 1.01 -1.03 -20.03
N PRO A 35 -0.23 -1.26 -19.55
CA PRO A 35 -0.54 -1.20 -18.13
C PRO A 35 0.18 -2.31 -17.35
N ARG A 36 0.70 -1.96 -16.18
CA ARG A 36 1.38 -2.87 -15.24
C ARG A 36 0.40 -3.43 -14.22
N ASP A 37 0.74 -4.55 -13.60
CA ASP A 37 0.00 -4.98 -12.41
C ASP A 37 0.42 -4.10 -11.22
N ILE A 38 -0.49 -3.95 -10.26
CA ILE A 38 -0.31 -3.14 -9.06
C ILE A 38 -0.57 -4.04 -7.85
N TRP A 39 0.41 -4.08 -6.94
CA TRP A 39 0.34 -4.85 -5.70
C TRP A 39 0.28 -3.90 -4.52
N GLY A 40 -0.77 -3.98 -3.72
CA GLY A 40 -0.92 -3.23 -2.48
C GLY A 40 -0.77 -4.14 -1.28
N PHE A 41 0.21 -3.88 -0.42
CA PHE A 41 0.42 -4.59 0.84
C PHE A 41 0.05 -3.70 2.02
N ASP A 42 -0.87 -4.17 2.85
CA ASP A 42 -1.29 -3.46 4.07
C ASP A 42 -1.86 -4.43 5.09
N SER A 43 -1.71 -4.14 6.37
CA SER A 43 -2.39 -4.90 7.42
C SER A 43 -3.89 -4.67 7.41
N PHE A 44 -4.32 -3.49 6.96
CA PHE A 44 -5.66 -2.92 7.10
C PHE A 44 -6.11 -2.78 8.57
N GLU A 45 -5.18 -2.92 9.52
CA GLU A 45 -5.43 -2.72 10.95
C GLU A 45 -4.99 -1.34 11.44
N GLY A 46 -4.40 -0.53 10.54
CA GLY A 46 -3.80 0.76 10.83
C GLY A 46 -2.40 0.63 11.41
N LEU A 47 -1.83 1.77 11.82
CA LEU A 47 -0.49 1.80 12.41
C LEU A 47 -0.44 0.98 13.70
N PRO A 48 0.67 0.26 13.97
CA PRO A 48 0.97 -0.20 15.32
C PRO A 48 1.12 0.99 16.28
N ALA A 49 1.22 0.70 17.58
CA ALA A 49 1.69 1.72 18.52
C ALA A 49 3.16 2.05 18.18
N PRO A 50 3.55 3.33 18.10
CA PRO A 50 4.95 3.69 17.94
C PRO A 50 5.77 3.17 19.12
N ASP A 51 6.99 2.73 18.86
CA ASP A 51 7.93 2.22 19.84
C ASP A 51 9.36 2.75 19.58
N GLY A 52 10.28 2.54 20.52
CA GLY A 52 11.70 2.82 20.33
C GLY A 52 11.98 4.21 19.74
N GLU A 53 12.59 4.23 18.55
CA GLU A 53 12.96 5.45 17.82
C GLU A 53 11.74 6.20 17.24
N ASP A 54 10.63 5.51 16.98
CA ASP A 54 9.37 6.09 16.49
C ASP A 54 8.70 6.99 17.54
N LEU A 55 9.12 6.92 18.81
CA LEU A 55 8.67 7.84 19.87
C LEU A 55 9.25 9.25 19.73
N THR A 56 10.16 9.46 18.78
CA THR A 56 10.81 10.75 18.54
C THR A 56 10.57 11.20 17.08
N GLY A 57 10.49 12.52 16.85
CA GLY A 57 10.24 13.06 15.50
C GLY A 57 8.76 13.00 15.06
N SER A 58 8.51 13.04 13.74
CA SER A 58 7.15 13.09 13.17
C SER A 58 6.36 11.77 13.34
N ALA A 59 7.07 10.64 13.40
CA ALA A 59 6.49 9.31 13.66
C ALA A 59 5.78 9.23 15.03
N ALA A 60 6.20 10.05 16.01
CA ALA A 60 5.59 10.12 17.34
C ALA A 60 4.12 10.60 17.32
N ALA A 61 3.68 11.23 16.23
CA ALA A 61 2.27 11.61 16.03
C ALA A 61 1.40 10.40 15.66
N GLY A 62 1.99 9.31 15.18
CA GLY A 62 1.31 8.06 14.89
C GLY A 62 0.67 7.50 16.15
N ARG A 63 -0.60 7.08 16.03
CA ARG A 63 -1.32 6.39 17.11
C ARG A 63 -1.79 5.05 16.60
N ARG A 64 -1.81 4.06 17.50
CA ARG A 64 -2.32 2.73 17.19
C ARG A 64 -3.70 2.82 16.52
N GLY A 65 -3.84 2.17 15.37
CA GLY A 65 -5.07 2.14 14.58
C GLY A 65 -5.31 3.39 13.71
N MET A 66 -4.43 4.39 13.71
CA MET A 66 -4.46 5.44 12.69
C MET A 66 -4.32 4.83 11.30
N PHE A 67 -5.01 5.42 10.32
CA PHE A 67 -5.05 4.96 8.94
C PHE A 67 -5.66 3.57 8.72
N LYS A 68 -6.31 2.99 9.74
CA LYS A 68 -7.10 1.77 9.61
C LYS A 68 -8.16 1.93 8.52
N ALA A 69 -8.28 0.92 7.68
CA ALA A 69 -9.20 0.87 6.55
C ALA A 69 -9.54 -0.61 6.25
N THR A 70 -10.31 -0.86 5.20
CA THR A 70 -10.57 -2.20 4.68
C THR A 70 -10.25 -2.25 3.19
N THR A 71 -10.09 -3.45 2.63
CA THR A 71 -10.01 -3.61 1.17
C THR A 71 -11.28 -3.07 0.47
N GLY A 72 -12.43 -3.12 1.13
CA GLY A 72 -13.67 -2.52 0.66
C GLY A 72 -13.59 -1.00 0.49
N ASP A 73 -12.88 -0.31 1.40
CA ASP A 73 -12.66 1.15 1.30
C ASP A 73 -11.81 1.50 0.07
N VAL A 74 -10.77 0.70 -0.19
CA VAL A 74 -9.91 0.84 -1.38
C VAL A 74 -10.75 0.68 -2.65
N TRP A 75 -11.52 -0.40 -2.75
CA TRP A 75 -12.37 -0.66 -3.91
C TRP A 75 -13.46 0.39 -4.09
N ASN A 76 -14.04 0.89 -2.99
CA ASN A 76 -15.02 1.96 -3.06
C ASN A 76 -14.40 3.26 -3.58
N ARG A 77 -13.17 3.61 -3.14
CA ARG A 77 -12.46 4.78 -3.67
C ARG A 77 -12.14 4.62 -5.16
N LEU A 78 -11.57 3.48 -5.57
CA LEU A 78 -11.28 3.18 -6.97
C LEU A 78 -12.54 3.34 -7.84
N ARG A 79 -13.67 2.77 -7.38
CA ARG A 79 -14.96 2.89 -8.07
C ARG A 79 -15.42 4.35 -8.20
N ILE A 80 -15.33 5.14 -7.13
CA ILE A 80 -15.72 6.57 -7.16
C ILE A 80 -14.83 7.36 -8.12
N ALA A 81 -13.55 6.99 -8.25
CA ALA A 81 -12.60 7.59 -9.18
C ALA A 81 -12.73 7.09 -10.63
N GLY A 82 -13.71 6.23 -10.93
CA GLY A 82 -13.89 5.65 -12.27
C GLY A 82 -12.95 4.49 -12.59
N MET A 83 -12.19 4.00 -11.62
CA MET A 83 -11.20 2.90 -11.72
C MET A 83 -11.76 1.57 -11.18
N GLY A 84 -13.08 1.39 -11.23
CA GLY A 84 -13.78 0.22 -10.66
C GLY A 84 -14.20 -0.85 -11.67
N ASP A 85 -13.82 -0.69 -12.94
CA ASP A 85 -14.09 -1.67 -14.00
C ASP A 85 -13.25 -2.94 -13.83
N ASP A 86 -13.63 -3.98 -14.57
CA ASP A 86 -13.00 -5.30 -14.47
C ASP A 86 -11.54 -5.28 -14.96
N SER A 87 -11.22 -4.45 -15.97
CA SER A 87 -9.85 -4.35 -16.49
C SER A 87 -8.88 -3.76 -15.46
N THR A 88 -9.36 -2.83 -14.62
CA THR A 88 -8.58 -2.28 -13.52
C THR A 88 -8.49 -3.27 -12.36
N LYS A 89 -9.60 -3.93 -12.01
CA LYS A 89 -9.64 -4.94 -10.93
C LYS A 89 -8.68 -6.10 -11.19
N ASP A 90 -8.65 -6.61 -12.42
CA ASP A 90 -7.81 -7.75 -12.80
C ASP A 90 -6.31 -7.46 -12.65
N ARG A 91 -5.93 -6.18 -12.56
CA ARG A 91 -4.54 -5.73 -12.41
C ARG A 91 -4.17 -5.36 -10.99
N ILE A 92 -5.12 -5.24 -10.07
CA ILE A 92 -4.87 -4.83 -8.69
C ILE A 92 -4.98 -6.03 -7.77
N THR A 93 -3.87 -6.36 -7.11
CA THR A 93 -3.84 -7.38 -6.05
C THR A 93 -3.63 -6.69 -4.70
N LEU A 94 -4.60 -6.84 -3.80
CA LEU A 94 -4.48 -6.40 -2.41
C LEU A 94 -4.10 -7.58 -1.53
N VAL A 95 -2.95 -7.49 -0.86
CA VAL A 95 -2.44 -8.50 0.05
C VAL A 95 -2.61 -7.99 1.46
N GLN A 96 -3.55 -8.58 2.20
CA GLN A 96 -3.79 -8.24 3.60
C GLN A 96 -2.84 -9.00 4.51
N GLY A 97 -2.15 -8.27 5.38
CA GLY A 97 -1.30 -8.82 6.44
C GLY A 97 -0.15 -7.89 6.82
N LEU A 98 0.59 -8.25 7.86
CA LEU A 98 1.80 -7.51 8.21
C LEU A 98 2.82 -7.61 7.07
N LEU A 99 3.54 -6.51 6.81
CA LEU A 99 4.54 -6.47 5.74
C LEU A 99 5.65 -7.50 5.94
N SER A 100 6.06 -7.73 7.20
CA SER A 100 7.03 -8.76 7.58
C SER A 100 6.62 -10.17 7.15
N ASP A 101 5.31 -10.42 7.09
CA ASP A 101 4.76 -11.75 6.83
C ASP A 101 4.41 -11.91 5.35
N THR A 102 4.02 -10.82 4.70
CA THR A 102 3.48 -10.83 3.33
C THR A 102 4.54 -10.56 2.27
N LEU A 103 5.41 -9.56 2.45
CA LEU A 103 6.43 -9.20 1.45
C LEU A 103 7.42 -10.32 1.11
N PRO A 104 7.89 -11.17 2.05
CA PRO A 104 8.81 -12.26 1.71
C PRO A 104 8.25 -13.26 0.70
N SER A 105 6.93 -13.36 0.57
CA SER A 105 6.25 -14.25 -0.39
C SER A 105 6.19 -13.68 -1.82
N PHE A 106 6.36 -12.36 -1.99
CA PHE A 106 6.34 -11.72 -3.31
C PHE A 106 7.63 -12.06 -4.08
N LYS A 107 7.50 -12.36 -5.38
CA LYS A 107 8.60 -12.80 -6.28
C LYS A 107 8.64 -12.09 -7.64
N GLY A 108 7.96 -10.94 -7.79
CA GLY A 108 7.95 -10.18 -9.04
C GLY A 108 9.13 -9.22 -9.19
N GLN A 109 9.43 -8.82 -10.44
CA GLN A 109 10.27 -7.65 -10.70
C GLN A 109 9.48 -6.38 -10.38
N ILE A 110 10.12 -5.41 -9.74
CA ILE A 110 9.49 -4.16 -9.32
C ILE A 110 10.03 -3.03 -10.20
N ALA A 111 9.13 -2.40 -10.96
CA ALA A 111 9.45 -1.20 -11.72
C ALA A 111 9.32 0.07 -10.87
N LEU A 112 8.36 0.08 -9.93
CA LEU A 112 8.14 1.18 -8.98
C LEU A 112 7.77 0.62 -7.60
N LEU A 113 8.49 1.06 -6.58
CA LEU A 113 8.16 0.82 -5.17
C LEU A 113 7.72 2.13 -4.52
N HIS A 114 6.48 2.19 -4.07
CA HIS A 114 5.96 3.23 -3.20
C HIS A 114 5.96 2.70 -1.75
N CYS A 115 6.88 3.17 -0.94
CA CYS A 115 7.03 2.78 0.46
C CYS A 115 6.46 3.89 1.35
N ASP A 116 5.21 3.75 1.76
CA ASP A 116 4.46 4.74 2.54
C ASP A 116 4.08 4.14 3.91
N VAL A 117 5.12 3.78 4.65
CA VAL A 117 5.02 3.15 5.96
C VAL A 117 5.64 4.10 6.98
N ASP A 118 4.79 4.81 7.71
CA ASP A 118 5.19 5.94 8.57
C ASP A 118 6.19 5.58 9.67
N LEU A 119 6.29 4.31 10.04
CA LEU A 119 7.03 3.83 11.20
C LEU A 119 8.23 2.97 10.78
N LEU A 120 9.34 3.12 11.51
CA LEU A 120 10.57 2.36 11.31
C LEU A 120 10.44 0.92 11.78
N THR A 121 9.72 0.69 12.88
CA THR A 121 9.66 -0.62 13.53
C THR A 121 8.24 -1.05 13.89
N PHE A 122 8.06 -2.36 13.95
CA PHE A 122 6.84 -3.01 14.43
C PHE A 122 7.22 -3.96 15.57
N SER A 123 6.86 -3.64 16.82
CA SER A 123 6.88 -4.60 17.92
C SER A 123 5.48 -5.12 18.26
N PRO A 124 5.20 -6.42 18.06
CA PRO A 124 3.91 -7.00 18.46
C PRO A 124 3.70 -7.10 19.98
N ASN A 125 4.73 -6.81 20.80
CA ASN A 125 4.76 -7.14 22.24
C ASN A 125 4.44 -5.98 23.19
N LEU A 126 4.06 -4.79 22.71
CA LEU A 126 3.66 -3.67 23.57
C LEU A 126 2.14 -3.50 23.57
N VAL A 127 1.46 -4.43 24.21
CA VAL A 127 0.09 -4.22 24.70
C VAL A 127 0.24 -3.59 26.09
N PRO A 128 -0.11 -2.29 26.29
CA PRO A 128 -0.27 -1.80 27.64
C PRO A 128 -1.46 -2.53 28.26
N ALA A 129 -1.25 -3.09 29.45
CA ALA A 129 -2.30 -3.64 30.31
C ALA A 129 -3.39 -2.60 30.62
#